data_AF-A0A1S0U2G6-F1
#
_entry.id   AF-A0A1S0U2G6-F1
#
_cell.length_a   1.000
_cell.length_b   1.000
_cell.length_c   1.000
_cell.angle_alpha   90.00
_cell.angle_beta   90.00
_cell.angle_gamma   90.00
#
_symmetry.space_group_name_H-M   'P 1'
#
loop_
_entity.id
_entity.type
_entity.pdbx_description
1 polymer ?
#
loop_
_entity_poly.entity_id
_entity_poly.type
_entity_poly.pdbx_seq_one_letter_code
_entity_poly.pdbx_strand_id
1 'polypeptide(L)'
;MLYRILFCGLQDLILPLIECAQQALRKKDGELTFKKATNLLEIILKHKKNELNEKNAIKLLDELVLKTSQTVNPVMRNILGSVASFLFSGCYDTKENTVMKNMYTKVMELLEKYMNDNKNQILSEIVTAPFIKYPHALLSELPRIIDFAFDENIRTFQRVEALSCTVAFLRKDLHRHYLHKTA
;
A
#
# COMPACT_ATOMS: atom_id res chain seq x y z
N MET A 1 -18.80 19.26 -20.19
CA MET A 1 -17.44 18.76 -19.85
C MET A 1 -17.29 18.39 -18.37
N LEU A 2 -17.87 19.16 -17.43
CA LEU A 2 -17.88 18.84 -15.98
C LEU A 2 -18.59 17.51 -15.61
N TYR A 3 -19.60 17.09 -16.36
CA TYR A 3 -20.34 15.85 -16.11
C TYR A 3 -19.53 14.55 -16.33
N ARG A 4 -18.42 14.58 -17.07
CA ARG A 4 -17.57 13.39 -17.28
C ARG A 4 -16.67 13.09 -16.08
N ILE A 5 -16.33 14.11 -15.28
CA ILE A 5 -15.50 13.95 -14.07
C ILE A 5 -16.33 13.30 -12.95
N LEU A 6 -17.65 13.46 -12.96
CA LEU A 6 -18.56 12.86 -11.98
C LEU A 6 -18.80 11.35 -12.17
N PHE A 7 -18.37 10.76 -13.29
CA PHE A 7 -18.55 9.33 -13.60
C PHE A 7 -17.24 8.56 -13.83
N CYS A 8 -16.07 9.19 -13.67
CA CYS A 8 -14.80 8.45 -13.72
C CYS A 8 -14.63 7.62 -12.46
N GLY A 9 -14.34 6.32 -12.62
CA GLY A 9 -13.97 5.49 -11.48
C GLY A 9 -12.66 5.99 -10.87
N LEU A 10 -12.42 5.69 -9.59
CA LEU A 10 -11.16 6.05 -8.91
C LEU A 10 -9.90 5.64 -9.70
N GLN A 11 -10.00 4.55 -10.45
CA GLN A 11 -8.95 4.05 -11.31
C GLN A 11 -8.57 5.01 -12.44
N ASP A 12 -9.56 5.71 -12.99
CA ASP A 12 -9.39 6.68 -14.07
C ASP A 12 -8.77 8.01 -13.59
N LEU A 13 -8.55 8.14 -12.27
CA LEU A 13 -7.95 9.33 -11.64
C LEU A 13 -6.61 9.03 -10.98
N ILE A 14 -6.51 7.96 -10.18
CA ILE A 14 -5.31 7.66 -9.38
C ILE A 14 -4.10 7.37 -10.28
N LEU A 15 -4.23 6.46 -11.24
CA LEU A 15 -3.09 6.07 -12.09
C LEU A 15 -2.61 7.20 -13.01
N PRO A 16 -3.48 7.96 -13.70
CA PRO A 16 -3.03 9.11 -14.47
C PRO A 16 -2.32 10.17 -13.63
N LEU A 17 -2.74 10.40 -12.38
CA LEU A 17 -2.06 11.35 -11.49
C LEU A 17 -0.68 10.84 -11.06
N ILE A 18 -0.55 9.54 -10.79
CA ILE A 18 0.74 8.89 -10.51
C ILE A 18 1.68 9.02 -11.71
N GLU A 19 1.20 8.70 -12.91
CA GLU A 19 1.97 8.80 -14.15
C GLU A 19 2.40 10.26 -14.41
N CYS A 20 1.47 11.21 -14.22
CA CYS A 20 1.75 12.64 -14.36
C CYS A 20 2.83 13.09 -13.36
N ALA A 21 2.74 12.69 -12.10
CA ALA A 21 3.74 13.00 -11.07
C ALA A 21 5.11 12.39 -11.41
N GLN A 22 5.16 11.12 -11.83
CA GLN A 22 6.41 10.46 -12.25
C GLN A 22 7.05 11.15 -13.45
N GLN A 23 6.26 11.52 -14.45
CA GLN A 23 6.75 12.24 -15.63
C GLN A 23 7.25 13.64 -15.27
N ALA A 24 6.57 14.33 -14.35
CA ALA A 24 6.96 15.65 -13.87
C ALA A 24 8.33 15.61 -13.18
N LEU A 25 8.61 14.59 -12.36
CA LEU A 25 9.93 14.42 -11.72
C LEU A 25 11.10 14.25 -12.70
N ARG A 26 10.82 13.90 -13.96
CA ARG A 26 11.84 13.76 -15.02
C ARG A 26 12.09 15.06 -15.79
N LYS A 27 11.28 16.10 -15.58
CA LYS A 27 11.35 17.38 -16.31
C LYS A 27 11.98 18.46 -15.42
N LYS A 28 12.82 19.31 -16.02
CA LYS A 28 13.53 20.40 -15.32
C LYS A 28 12.58 21.39 -14.62
N ASP A 29 11.44 21.68 -15.23
CA ASP A 29 10.42 22.60 -14.69
C ASP A 29 9.16 21.87 -14.18
N GLY A 30 9.30 20.59 -13.82
CA GLY A 30 8.19 19.73 -13.43
C GLY A 30 7.66 19.93 -12.00
N GLU A 31 8.35 20.70 -11.17
CA GLU A 31 8.03 20.81 -9.73
C GLU A 31 6.58 21.25 -9.47
N LEU A 32 6.09 22.27 -10.18
CA LEU A 32 4.72 22.76 -10.01
C LEU A 32 3.69 21.69 -10.43
N THR A 33 3.96 20.97 -11.52
CA THR A 33 3.08 19.89 -12.00
C THR A 33 3.09 18.72 -11.03
N PHE A 34 4.25 18.35 -10.51
CA PHE A 34 4.39 17.32 -9.47
C PHE A 34 3.54 17.69 -8.26
N LYS A 35 3.74 18.87 -7.67
CA LYS A 35 2.97 19.35 -6.50
C LYS A 35 1.46 19.34 -6.76
N LYS A 36 1.02 19.80 -7.93
CA LYS A 36 -0.41 19.80 -8.28
C LYS A 36 -0.98 18.38 -8.38
N ALA A 37 -0.26 17.47 -9.05
CA ALA A 37 -0.70 16.08 -9.21
C ALA A 37 -0.76 15.35 -7.86
N THR A 38 0.27 15.51 -7.02
CA THR A 38 0.33 14.86 -5.71
C THR A 38 -0.69 15.42 -4.73
N ASN A 39 -0.90 16.75 -4.70
CA ASN A 39 -1.94 17.36 -3.86
C ASN A 39 -3.34 16.87 -4.25
N LEU A 40 -3.62 16.76 -5.55
CA LEU A 40 -4.91 16.24 -6.01
C LEU A 40 -5.07 14.75 -5.64
N LEU A 41 -4.00 13.97 -5.78
CA LEU A 41 -3.99 12.58 -5.34
C LEU A 41 -4.29 12.47 -3.83
N GLU A 42 -3.63 13.26 -2.99
CA GLU A 42 -3.90 13.30 -1.54
C GLU A 42 -5.36 13.64 -1.20
N ILE A 43 -5.95 14.62 -1.89
CA ILE A 43 -7.37 14.95 -1.73
C ILE A 43 -8.25 13.74 -2.07
N ILE A 44 -7.96 13.04 -3.16
CA ILE A 44 -8.69 11.83 -3.56
C ILE A 44 -8.56 10.75 -2.47
N LEU A 45 -7.33 10.43 -2.04
CA LEU A 45 -7.09 9.39 -1.02
C LEU A 45 -7.82 9.71 0.30
N LYS A 46 -7.96 10.99 0.65
CA LYS A 46 -8.65 11.42 1.88
C LYS A 46 -10.17 11.34 1.79
N HIS A 47 -10.76 11.67 0.64
CA HIS A 47 -12.20 11.92 0.55
C HIS A 47 -12.99 10.84 -0.21
N LYS A 48 -12.31 9.97 -0.95
CA LYS A 48 -12.98 9.05 -1.89
C LYS A 48 -12.97 7.59 -1.47
N LYS A 49 -12.65 7.29 -0.20
CA LYS A 49 -12.62 5.91 0.33
C LYS A 49 -13.90 5.13 0.03
N ASN A 50 -15.07 5.76 0.19
CA ASN A 50 -16.39 5.11 0.04
C ASN A 50 -16.73 4.73 -1.41
N GLU A 51 -16.00 5.26 -2.40
CA GLU A 51 -16.20 4.94 -3.82
C GLU A 51 -15.37 3.72 -4.27
N LEU A 52 -14.56 3.16 -3.36
CA LEU A 52 -13.71 2.01 -3.63
C LEU A 52 -14.42 0.71 -3.22
N ASN A 53 -14.62 -0.19 -4.19
CA ASN A 53 -15.01 -1.57 -3.91
C ASN A 53 -13.80 -2.51 -4.01
N GLU A 54 -13.90 -3.69 -3.42
CA GLU A 54 -12.80 -4.66 -3.32
C GLU A 54 -12.20 -5.02 -4.69
N LYS A 55 -13.06 -5.31 -5.67
CA LYS A 55 -12.63 -5.68 -7.04
C LYS A 55 -11.78 -4.58 -7.68
N ASN A 56 -12.23 -3.33 -7.58
CA ASN A 56 -11.52 -2.18 -8.14
C ASN A 56 -10.24 -1.88 -7.37
N ALA A 57 -10.24 -2.06 -6.05
CA ALA A 57 -9.05 -1.88 -5.21
C ALA A 57 -7.93 -2.87 -5.59
N ILE A 58 -8.28 -4.15 -5.74
CA ILE A 58 -7.33 -5.21 -6.15
C ILE A 58 -6.78 -4.93 -7.53
N LYS A 59 -7.66 -4.62 -8.50
CA LYS A 59 -7.24 -4.29 -9.88
C LYS A 59 -6.29 -3.08 -9.90
N LEU A 60 -6.59 -2.06 -9.10
CA LEU A 60 -5.74 -0.89 -8.97
C LEU A 60 -4.38 -1.20 -8.35
N LEU A 61 -4.35 -2.07 -7.33
CA LEU A 61 -3.10 -2.50 -6.71
C LEU A 61 -2.21 -3.27 -7.70
N ASP A 62 -2.81 -4.13 -8.53
CA ASP A 62 -2.09 -4.82 -9.61
C ASP A 62 -1.47 -3.85 -10.62
N GLU A 63 -2.26 -2.89 -11.09
CA GLU A 63 -1.77 -1.87 -12.03
C GLU A 63 -0.71 -0.96 -11.39
N LEU A 64 -0.85 -0.65 -10.09
CA LEU A 64 0.13 0.11 -9.33
C LEU A 64 1.48 -0.61 -9.31
N VAL A 65 1.51 -1.90 -8.96
CA VAL A 65 2.74 -2.71 -8.92
C VAL A 65 3.38 -2.77 -10.31
N LEU A 66 2.59 -3.06 -11.35
CA LEU A 66 3.08 -3.17 -12.73
C LEU A 66 3.71 -1.87 -13.24
N LYS A 67 3.06 -0.74 -13.03
CA LYS A 67 3.47 0.55 -13.62
C LYS A 67 4.59 1.25 -12.84
N THR A 68 4.88 0.83 -11.62
CA THR A 68 5.75 1.59 -10.72
C THR A 68 7.03 0.89 -10.30
N SER A 69 7.25 -0.36 -10.75
CA SER A 69 8.44 -1.17 -10.48
C SER A 69 9.78 -0.44 -10.63
N GLN A 70 9.90 0.50 -11.56
CA GLN A 70 11.13 1.26 -11.83
C GLN A 70 11.21 2.62 -11.09
N THR A 71 10.34 2.88 -10.12
CA THR A 71 10.32 4.16 -9.40
C THR A 71 11.46 4.22 -8.38
N VAL A 72 12.42 5.11 -8.63
CA VAL A 72 13.58 5.30 -7.73
C VAL A 72 13.45 6.50 -6.80
N ASN A 73 12.63 7.50 -7.16
CA ASN A 73 12.50 8.72 -6.37
C ASN A 73 11.83 8.43 -5.01
N PRO A 74 12.48 8.74 -3.86
CA PRO A 74 11.94 8.38 -2.55
C PRO A 74 10.59 9.02 -2.21
N VAL A 75 10.38 10.28 -2.61
CA VAL A 75 9.10 10.98 -2.40
C VAL A 75 7.99 10.27 -3.15
N MET A 76 8.25 9.89 -4.40
CA MET A 76 7.29 9.14 -5.20
C MET A 76 7.01 7.76 -4.59
N ARG A 77 8.03 7.04 -4.12
CA ARG A 77 7.86 5.73 -3.45
C ARG A 77 6.94 5.83 -2.22
N ASN A 78 7.10 6.87 -1.40
CA ASN A 78 6.23 7.13 -0.24
C ASN A 78 4.78 7.41 -0.65
N ILE A 79 4.57 8.14 -1.75
CA ILE A 79 3.22 8.38 -2.30
C ILE A 79 2.60 7.06 -2.74
N LEU A 80 3.36 6.19 -3.42
CA LEU A 80 2.88 4.87 -3.84
C LEU A 80 2.49 3.98 -2.66
N GLY A 81 3.27 3.99 -1.57
CA GLY A 81 2.89 3.32 -0.32
C GLY A 81 1.61 3.91 0.30
N SER A 82 1.41 5.22 0.21
CA SER A 82 0.18 5.88 0.68
C SER A 82 -1.04 5.47 -0.15
N VAL A 83 -0.87 5.32 -1.46
CA VAL A 83 -1.91 4.78 -2.37
C VAL A 83 -2.22 3.32 -2.02
N ALA A 84 -1.20 2.47 -1.83
CA ALA A 84 -1.40 1.07 -1.45
C ALA A 84 -2.15 0.95 -0.12
N SER A 85 -1.79 1.76 0.88
CA SER A 85 -2.50 1.87 2.16
C SER A 85 -3.95 2.30 1.96
N PHE A 86 -4.22 3.28 1.09
CA PHE A 86 -5.59 3.71 0.80
C PHE A 86 -6.42 2.59 0.18
N LEU A 87 -5.86 1.85 -0.80
CA LEU A 87 -6.55 0.74 -1.45
C LEU A 87 -6.92 -0.36 -0.45
N PHE A 88 -5.98 -0.72 0.43
CA PHE A 88 -6.24 -1.66 1.52
C PHE A 88 -7.32 -1.12 2.46
N SER A 89 -7.24 0.16 2.84
CA SER A 89 -8.18 0.78 3.76
C SER A 89 -9.63 0.73 3.28
N GLY A 90 -9.86 0.85 1.96
CA GLY A 90 -11.20 0.78 1.39
C GLY A 90 -11.85 -0.59 1.54
N CYS A 91 -11.06 -1.64 1.79
CA CYS A 91 -11.53 -2.99 2.07
C CYS A 91 -11.50 -3.34 3.58
N TYR A 92 -11.09 -2.39 4.43
CA TYR A 92 -10.88 -2.59 5.87
C TYR A 92 -12.09 -2.12 6.69
N ASP A 93 -12.62 -3.02 7.52
CA ASP A 93 -13.60 -2.73 8.54
C ASP A 93 -12.90 -2.32 9.85
N THR A 94 -13.03 -1.05 10.21
CA THR A 94 -12.43 -0.48 11.41
C THR A 94 -13.07 -0.96 12.71
N LYS A 95 -14.31 -1.47 12.69
CA LYS A 95 -14.99 -1.95 13.90
C LYS A 95 -14.53 -3.35 14.27
N GLU A 96 -14.47 -4.22 13.27
CA GLU A 96 -14.07 -5.61 13.45
C GLU A 96 -12.55 -5.81 13.36
N ASN A 97 -11.82 -4.78 12.92
CA ASN A 97 -10.40 -4.86 12.59
C ASN A 97 -10.09 -5.99 11.60
N THR A 98 -10.96 -6.17 10.62
CA THR A 98 -10.82 -7.19 9.57
C THR A 98 -10.78 -6.54 8.19
N VAL A 99 -10.23 -7.25 7.21
CA VAL A 99 -10.20 -6.83 5.81
C VAL A 99 -10.91 -7.88 4.96
N MET A 100 -11.54 -7.45 3.87
CA MET A 100 -12.22 -8.36 2.95
C MET A 100 -11.25 -9.43 2.42
N LYS A 101 -11.76 -10.66 2.25
CA LYS A 101 -10.96 -11.87 2.02
C LYS A 101 -10.07 -11.78 0.78
N ASN A 102 -10.56 -11.24 -0.33
CA ASN A 102 -9.76 -11.21 -1.55
C ASN A 102 -8.63 -10.17 -1.44
N MET A 103 -8.89 -9.03 -0.80
CA MET A 103 -7.83 -8.06 -0.50
C MET A 103 -6.80 -8.64 0.46
N TYR A 104 -7.22 -9.38 1.50
CA TYR A 104 -6.31 -10.11 2.38
C TYR A 104 -5.38 -11.03 1.61
N THR A 105 -5.96 -11.96 0.84
CA THR A 105 -5.21 -12.91 0.01
C THR A 105 -4.26 -12.18 -0.92
N LYS A 106 -4.73 -11.09 -1.55
CA LYS A 106 -3.92 -10.32 -2.48
C LYS A 106 -2.67 -9.71 -1.84
N VAL A 107 -2.80 -9.13 -0.64
CA VAL A 107 -1.65 -8.57 0.08
C VAL A 107 -0.69 -9.67 0.51
N MET A 108 -1.18 -10.85 0.91
CA MET A 108 -0.32 -11.97 1.27
C MET A 108 0.45 -12.50 0.07
N GLU A 109 -0.22 -12.70 -1.07
CA GLU A 109 0.45 -13.07 -2.33
C GLU A 109 1.50 -12.04 -2.74
N LEU A 110 1.22 -10.75 -2.54
CA LEU A 110 2.15 -9.68 -2.88
C LEU A 110 3.38 -9.69 -1.94
N LEU A 111 3.17 -9.92 -0.64
CA LEU A 111 4.24 -10.12 0.34
C LEU A 111 5.13 -11.30 -0.05
N GLU A 112 4.53 -12.47 -0.32
CA GLU A 112 5.26 -13.66 -0.71
C GLU A 112 6.09 -13.43 -1.99
N LYS A 113 5.48 -12.82 -3.01
CA LYS A 113 6.18 -12.48 -4.25
C LYS A 113 7.34 -11.53 -3.98
N TYR A 114 7.13 -10.49 -3.18
CA TYR A 114 8.18 -9.54 -2.82
C TYR A 114 9.32 -10.20 -2.06
N MET A 115 9.04 -11.07 -1.09
CA MET A 115 10.07 -11.76 -0.30
C MET A 115 10.93 -12.72 -1.14
N ASN A 116 10.35 -13.28 -2.20
CA ASN A 116 11.04 -14.16 -3.16
C ASN A 116 11.54 -13.42 -4.42
N ASP A 117 11.42 -12.09 -4.47
CA ASP A 117 11.77 -11.31 -5.66
C ASP A 117 13.28 -11.03 -5.74
N ASN A 118 13.94 -11.71 -6.68
CA ASN A 118 15.36 -11.50 -6.94
C ASN A 118 15.63 -10.32 -7.89
N LYS A 119 14.59 -9.72 -8.47
CA LYS A 119 14.69 -8.72 -9.56
C LYS A 119 14.28 -7.31 -9.14
N ASN A 120 13.90 -7.07 -7.87
CA ASN A 120 13.41 -5.78 -7.37
C ASN A 120 12.26 -5.18 -8.22
N GLN A 121 11.37 -6.04 -8.72
CA GLN A 121 10.23 -5.66 -9.54
C GLN A 121 9.07 -5.11 -8.70
N ILE A 122 9.06 -5.37 -7.39
CA ILE A 122 8.02 -4.89 -6.47
C ILE A 122 8.65 -3.91 -5.48
N LEU A 123 8.06 -2.71 -5.37
CA LEU A 123 8.50 -1.71 -4.41
C LEU A 123 8.10 -2.10 -2.99
N SER A 124 9.06 -2.01 -2.05
CA SER A 124 8.81 -2.34 -0.65
C SER A 124 7.70 -1.48 -0.05
N GLU A 125 7.62 -0.19 -0.39
CA GLU A 125 6.62 0.73 0.15
C GLU A 125 5.18 0.33 -0.20
N ILE A 126 4.96 -0.31 -1.34
CA ILE A 126 3.63 -0.82 -1.73
C ILE A 126 3.27 -2.03 -0.87
N VAL A 127 4.24 -2.90 -0.63
CA VAL A 127 4.06 -4.19 0.08
C VAL A 127 3.90 -3.98 1.58
N THR A 128 4.72 -3.13 2.19
CA THR A 128 4.81 -2.97 3.64
C THR A 128 3.77 -2.01 4.19
N ALA A 129 3.26 -1.07 3.39
CA ALA A 129 2.31 -0.05 3.85
C ALA A 129 1.05 -0.63 4.54
N PRO A 130 0.37 -1.68 4.03
CA PRO A 130 -0.75 -2.31 4.73
C PRO A 130 -0.38 -2.83 6.13
N PHE A 131 0.74 -3.51 6.28
CA PHE A 131 1.22 -4.06 7.57
C PHE A 131 1.54 -2.94 8.57
N ILE A 132 2.16 -1.87 8.08
CA ILE A 132 2.52 -0.72 8.92
C ILE A 132 1.28 0.08 9.34
N LYS A 133 0.30 0.27 8.46
CA LYS A 133 -0.86 1.14 8.72
C LYS A 133 -2.03 0.41 9.37
N TYR A 134 -2.21 -0.88 9.08
CA TYR A 134 -3.33 -1.71 9.56
C TYR A 134 -2.85 -3.01 10.22
N PRO A 135 -1.93 -2.95 11.21
CA PRO A 135 -1.38 -4.14 11.84
C PRO A 135 -2.45 -5.03 12.51
N HIS A 136 -3.56 -4.45 13.00
CA HIS A 136 -4.63 -5.23 13.63
C HIS A 136 -5.25 -6.24 12.66
N ALA A 137 -5.41 -5.86 11.38
CA ALA A 137 -6.01 -6.71 10.34
C ALA A 137 -5.14 -7.90 9.94
N LEU A 138 -3.84 -7.81 10.23
CA LEU A 138 -2.80 -8.71 9.72
C LEU A 138 -2.02 -9.37 10.86
N LEU A 139 -2.50 -9.24 12.11
CA LEU A 139 -1.78 -9.72 13.30
C LEU A 139 -1.55 -11.23 13.29
N SER A 140 -2.47 -11.99 12.68
CA SER A 140 -2.33 -13.44 12.50
C SER A 140 -1.11 -13.83 11.66
N GLU A 141 -0.61 -12.93 10.83
CA GLU A 141 0.53 -13.16 9.94
C GLU A 141 1.87 -12.79 10.58
N LEU A 142 1.86 -12.29 11.82
CA LEU A 142 3.08 -11.93 12.54
C LEU A 142 4.12 -13.07 12.60
N PRO A 143 3.76 -14.33 12.92
CA PRO A 143 4.72 -15.44 12.91
C PRO A 143 5.39 -15.60 11.54
N ARG A 144 4.59 -15.54 10.47
CA ARG A 144 5.06 -15.68 9.10
C ARG A 144 6.00 -14.54 8.68
N ILE A 145 5.71 -13.31 9.09
CA ILE A 145 6.57 -12.15 8.81
C ILE A 145 7.89 -12.28 9.58
N ILE A 146 7.86 -12.81 10.81
CA ILE A 146 9.07 -13.11 11.58
C ILE A 146 9.90 -14.20 10.88
N ASP A 147 9.27 -15.25 10.35
CA ASP A 147 9.98 -16.27 9.58
C ASP A 147 10.73 -15.64 8.39
N PHE A 148 10.07 -14.75 7.63
CA PHE A 148 10.74 -14.02 6.55
C PHE A 148 11.87 -13.12 7.03
N ALA A 149 11.75 -12.50 8.21
CA ALA A 149 12.78 -11.62 8.76
C ALA A 149 14.07 -12.37 9.13
N PHE A 150 13.98 -13.65 9.49
CA PHE A 150 15.11 -14.45 9.95
C PHE A 150 15.56 -15.54 8.96
N ASP A 151 14.89 -15.71 7.82
CA ASP A 151 15.29 -16.65 6.77
C ASP A 151 16.55 -16.19 6.03
N GLU A 152 17.66 -16.90 6.21
CA GLU A 152 18.96 -16.60 5.58
C GLU A 152 18.95 -16.68 4.05
N ASN A 153 17.96 -17.37 3.46
CA ASN A 153 17.80 -17.45 2.01
C ASN A 153 17.17 -16.17 1.41
N ILE A 154 16.56 -15.32 2.23
CA ILE A 154 15.97 -14.06 1.81
C ILE A 154 17.01 -12.94 1.88
N ARG A 155 17.01 -12.04 0.90
CA ARG A 155 18.02 -10.98 0.80
C ARG A 155 17.88 -10.05 2.01
N THR A 156 19.02 -9.56 2.50
CA THR A 156 19.08 -8.71 3.71
C THR A 156 18.12 -7.53 3.67
N PHE A 157 17.94 -6.88 2.53
CA PHE A 157 17.00 -5.77 2.41
C PHE A 157 15.52 -6.19 2.64
N GLN A 158 15.09 -7.32 2.06
CA GLN A 158 13.74 -7.86 2.27
C GLN A 158 13.52 -8.28 3.73
N ARG A 159 14.53 -8.89 4.36
CA ARG A 159 14.51 -9.22 5.79
C ARG A 159 14.33 -7.98 6.68
N VAL A 160 15.04 -6.90 6.38
CA VAL A 160 14.91 -5.62 7.11
C VAL A 160 13.51 -5.02 6.95
N GLU A 161 12.92 -5.13 5.75
CA GLU A 161 11.53 -4.70 5.52
C GLU A 161 10.53 -5.58 6.29
N ALA A 162 10.73 -6.89 6.34
CA ALA A 162 9.95 -7.80 7.18
C ALA A 162 10.03 -7.42 8.66
N LEU A 163 11.24 -7.17 9.18
CA LEU A 163 11.45 -6.69 10.56
C LEU A 163 10.73 -5.35 10.81
N SER A 164 10.75 -4.45 9.83
CA SER A 164 10.06 -3.16 9.92
C SER A 164 8.55 -3.33 10.03
N CYS A 165 7.98 -4.31 9.31
CA CYS A 165 6.59 -4.73 9.50
C CYS A 165 6.36 -5.32 10.90
N THR A 166 7.23 -6.22 11.39
CA THR A 166 7.13 -6.82 12.74
C THR A 166 7.04 -5.75 13.83
N VAL A 167 7.86 -4.68 13.74
CA VAL A 167 7.84 -3.57 14.71
C VAL A 167 6.48 -2.87 14.76
N ALA A 168 5.75 -2.79 13.64
CA ALA A 168 4.41 -2.20 13.61
C ALA A 168 3.39 -2.99 14.45
N PHE A 169 3.62 -4.29 14.69
CA PHE A 169 2.77 -5.11 15.54
C PHE A 169 3.03 -4.92 17.05
N LEU A 170 4.14 -4.28 17.42
CA LEU A 170 4.52 -4.01 18.81
C LEU A 170 3.89 -2.72 19.36
N ARG A 171 2.99 -2.07 18.61
CA ARG A 171 2.36 -0.83 19.08
C ARG A 171 1.46 -1.11 20.30
N LYS A 172 1.46 -0.16 21.24
CA LYS A 172 0.77 -0.29 22.54
C LYS A 172 -0.74 -0.53 22.42
N ASP A 173 -1.37 -0.01 21.38
CA ASP A 173 -2.80 -0.18 21.11
C ASP A 173 -3.17 -1.62 20.73
N LEU A 174 -2.30 -2.35 20.02
CA LEU A 174 -2.49 -3.77 19.72
C LEU A 174 -2.42 -4.63 20.99
N HIS A 175 -1.49 -4.30 21.88
CA HIS A 175 -1.27 -5.06 23.11
C HIS A 175 -2.49 -5.05 24.05
N ARG A 176 -3.20 -3.91 24.13
CA ARG A 176 -4.45 -3.82 24.92
C ARG A 176 -5.57 -4.68 24.33
N HIS A 177 -5.67 -4.78 23.00
CA HIS A 177 -6.74 -5.53 22.37
C HIS A 177 -6.62 -7.04 22.60
N TYR A 178 -5.39 -7.56 22.63
CA TYR A 178 -5.13 -8.98 22.89
C TYR A 178 -5.47 -9.38 24.33
N LEU A 179 -5.14 -8.52 25.31
CA LEU A 179 -5.43 -8.74 26.73
C LEU A 179 -6.94 -8.73 27.05
N HIS A 180 -7.74 -7.94 26.33
CA HIS A 180 -9.19 -7.90 26.52
C HIS A 180 -9.96 -9.06 25.86
N LYS A 181 -9.35 -9.78 24.90
CA LYS A 181 -9.96 -10.99 24.31
C LYS A 181 -9.63 -12.28 25.07
N THR A 182 -8.65 -12.23 25.98
CA THR A 182 -8.17 -13.38 26.77
C THR A 182 -8.57 -13.34 28.24
N ALA A 183 -9.31 -12.31 28.66
CA ALA A 183 -9.94 -12.18 29.98
C ALA A 183 -11.46 -12.36 29.86
#